data_AF-A0A5C9E155-F1
#
_entry.id   AF-A0A5C9E155-F1
#
_cell.length_a   1.000
_cell.length_b   1.000
_cell.length_c   1.000
_cell.angle_alpha   90.00
_cell.angle_beta   90.00
_cell.angle_gamma   90.00
#
_symmetry.space_group_name_H-M   'P 1'
#
loop_
_entity.id
_entity.type
_entity.pdbx_description
1 polymer ?
#
loop_
_entity_poly.entity_id
_entity_poly.type
_entity_poly.pdbx_seq_one_letter_code
_entity_poly.pdbx_strand_id
1 'polypeptide(L)' 'MNGEIVKYRYYEETSQSLITIPKAIARSLNWNDKDEIHMVIKTIDNKMGVFLFKDLKEEVDI' A
#
# COMPACT_ATOMS: atom_id res chain seq x y z
N MET A 1 0.01 -5.14 17.21
CA MET A 1 -0.07 -4.60 15.83
C MET A 1 1.17 -3.74 15.61
N ASN A 2 2.05 -4.15 14.69
CA ASN A 2 3.10 -3.26 14.18
C ASN A 2 2.46 -2.42 13.08
N GLY A 3 1.92 -1.26 13.44
CA GLY A 3 1.28 -0.36 12.49
C GLY A 3 1.52 1.08 12.91
N GLU A 4 1.81 1.94 11.94
CA GLU A 4 1.86 3.38 12.14
C GLU A 4 0.51 4.00 11.73
N ILE A 5 0.09 5.04 12.46
CA ILE A 5 -1.08 5.82 12.08
C ILE A 5 -0.67 6.74 10.92
N VAL A 6 -1.28 6.53 9.76
CA VAL A 6 -1.06 7.35 8.57
C VAL A 6 -2.26 8.26 8.30
N LYS A 7 -2.03 9.38 7.62
CA LYS A 7 -3.09 10.32 7.25
C LYS A 7 -3.46 10.12 5.78
N TYR A 8 -4.75 10.08 5.51
CA TYR A 8 -5.32 10.26 4.19
C TYR A 8 -5.41 11.75 3.87
N ARG A 9 -4.94 12.14 2.69
CA ARG A 9 -5.04 13.52 2.19
C ARG A 9 -5.80 13.52 0.87
N TYR A 10 -6.73 14.44 0.74
CA TYR A 10 -7.44 14.72 -0.51
C TYR A 10 -7.08 16.13 -0.97
N TYR A 11 -6.72 16.26 -2.25
CA TYR A 11 -6.36 17.51 -2.89
C TYR A 11 -7.48 17.86 -3.88
N GLU A 12 -8.33 18.82 -3.52
CA GLU A 12 -9.51 19.20 -4.31
C GLU A 12 -9.14 19.67 -5.72
N GLU A 13 -8.09 20.49 -5.84
CA GLU A 13 -7.65 21.10 -7.10
C GLU A 13 -7.27 20.07 -8.17
N THR A 14 -6.69 18.94 -7.76
CA THR A 14 -6.26 17.87 -8.66
C THR A 14 -7.18 16.66 -8.63
N SER A 15 -8.19 16.66 -7.75
CA SER A 15 -9.01 15.49 -7.42
C SER A 15 -8.18 14.24 -7.08
N GLN A 16 -6.98 14.44 -6.52
CA GLN A 16 -6.07 13.35 -6.15
C GLN A 16 -6.17 13.04 -4.66
N SER A 17 -6.01 11.76 -4.34
CA SER A 17 -5.94 11.27 -2.97
C SER A 17 -4.60 10.59 -2.72
N LEU A 18 -4.03 10.82 -1.55
CA LEU A 18 -2.74 10.27 -1.15
C LEU A 18 -2.82 9.67 0.26
N ILE A 19 -2.26 8.47 0.40
CA ILE A 19 -1.89 7.89 1.69
C ILE A 19 -0.36 7.80 1.71
N THR A 20 0.27 8.46 2.68
CA THR A 20 1.73 8.38 2.83
C THR A 20 2.11 7.08 3.52
N ILE A 21 2.93 6.27 2.85
CA ILE A 21 3.54 5.09 3.44
C ILE A 21 4.90 5.49 4.04
N PRO A 22 5.13 5.30 5.35
CA PRO A 22 6.42 5.58 5.96
C PRO A 22 7.55 4.81 5.28
N LYS A 23 8.69 5.47 5.08
CA LYS A 23 9.86 4.88 4.38
C LYS A 23 10.33 3.57 5.01
N ALA A 24 10.20 3.43 6.33
CA ALA A 24 10.56 2.20 7.04
C ALA A 24 9.64 1.00 6.66
N ILE A 25 8.33 1.25 6.51
CA ILE A 25 7.36 0.24 6.08
C ILE A 25 7.60 -0.14 4.61
N ALA A 26 7.76 0.85 3.73
CA ALA A 26 8.05 0.61 2.31
C ALA A 26 9.33 -0.24 2.13
N ARG A 27 10.39 0.07 2.88
CA ARG A 27 11.63 -0.74 2.89
C ARG A 27 11.40 -2.17 3.37
N SER A 28 10.61 -2.35 4.43
CA SER A 28 10.31 -3.67 4.98
C SER A 28 9.50 -4.54 4.01
N LEU A 29 8.71 -3.90 3.15
CA LEU A 29 7.94 -4.55 2.08
C LEU A 29 8.71 -4.67 0.75
N ASN A 30 9.98 -4.25 0.71
CA ASN A 30 10.81 -4.18 -0.49
C ASN A 30 10.16 -3.41 -1.65
N TRP A 31 9.47 -2.31 -1.31
CA TRP A 31 8.90 -1.39 -2.29
C TRP A 31 9.91 -0.32 -2.67
N ASN A 32 10.04 -0.10 -3.97
CA ASN A 32 10.83 0.96 -4.58
C ASN A 32 9.93 2.00 -5.25
N ASP A 33 10.51 3.16 -5.57
CA ASP A 33 9.85 4.14 -6.42
C ASP A 33 9.46 3.48 -7.76
N LYS A 34 8.22 3.73 -8.20
CA LYS A 34 7.60 3.19 -9.42
C LYS A 34 7.30 1.69 -9.41
N ASP A 35 7.46 0.99 -8.29
CA ASP A 35 6.91 -0.35 -8.17
C ASP A 35 5.39 -0.33 -8.37
N GLU A 36 4.86 -1.32 -9.08
CA GLU A 36 3.42 -1.54 -9.17
C GLU A 36 2.94 -2.17 -7.86
N ILE A 37 2.06 -1.44 -7.17
CA ILE A 37 1.47 -1.87 -5.90
C ILE A 37 -0.02 -2.12 -6.13
N HIS A 38 -0.44 -3.36 -5.97
CA HIS A 38 -1.82 -3.76 -6.07
C HIS A 38 -2.58 -3.34 -4.82
N MET A 39 -3.84 -2.96 -5.02
CA MET A 39 -4.71 -2.46 -3.97
C MET A 39 -6.06 -3.16 -4.02
N VAL A 40 -6.46 -3.77 -2.90
CA VAL A 40 -7.78 -4.41 -2.76
C VAL A 40 -8.45 -4.01 -1.44
N ILE A 41 -9.78 -3.91 -1.46
CA ILE A 41 -10.57 -3.69 -0.25
C ILE A 41 -10.83 -5.03 0.42
N LYS A 42 -10.51 -5.15 1.71
CA LYS A 42 -10.75 -6.35 2.50
C LYS A 42 -11.34 -5.98 3.86
N THR A 43 -12.13 -6.89 4.41
CA THR A 43 -12.58 -6.82 5.81
C THR A 43 -11.77 -7.81 6.64
N ILE A 44 -11.07 -7.30 7.66
CA ILE A 44 -10.27 -8.10 8.60
C ILE A 44 -10.71 -7.72 10.01
N ASP A 45 -11.07 -8.69 10.85
CA ASP A 45 -11.54 -8.46 12.23
C ASP A 45 -12.64 -7.39 12.35
N ASN A 46 -13.65 -7.48 11.47
CA ASN A 46 -14.76 -6.51 11.32
C ASN A 46 -14.34 -5.08 10.98
N LYS A 47 -13.11 -4.86 10.50
CA LYS A 47 -12.64 -3.58 10.00
C LYS A 47 -12.45 -3.67 8.50
N MET A 48 -13.18 -2.82 7.77
CA MET A 48 -12.96 -2.65 6.34
C MET A 48 -11.71 -1.78 6.13
N GLY A 49 -10.81 -2.22 5.27
CA GLY A 49 -9.56 -1.53 5.03
C GLY A 49 -8.99 -1.84 3.66
N VAL A 50 -7.86 -1.20 3.39
CA VAL A 50 -7.09 -1.39 2.16
C VAL A 50 -5.95 -2.35 2.43
N PHE A 51 -5.84 -3.39 1.62
CA PHE A 51 -4.71 -4.30 1.59
C PHE A 51 -3.86 -3.99 0.36
N LEU A 52 -2.60 -3.61 0.61
CA LEU A 52 -1.62 -3.26 -0.41
C LEU A 52 -0.56 -4.36 -0.50
N PHE A 53 -0.22 -4.79 -1.70
CA PHE A 53 0.79 -5.82 -1.92
C PHE A 53 1.46 -5.65 -3.27
N LYS A 54 2.68 -6.18 -3.38
CA LYS A 54 3.39 -6.33 -4.65
C LYS A 54 3.22 -7.79 -5.08
N ASP A 55 2.95 -8.05 -6.35
CA ASP A 55 3.02 -9.42 -6.85
C ASP A 55 4.46 -9.91 -6.70
N LEU A 56 4.62 -11.04 -6.02
CA LEU A 56 5.82 -11.83 -6.19
C LEU A 56 5.72 -12.32 -7.63
N LYS A 57 6.51 -11.75 -8.55
CA LYS A 57 6.67 -12.37 -9.86
C LYS A 57 6.95 -13.84 -9.60
N GLU A 58 6.06 -14.71 -10.03
CA GLU A 58 6.43 -16.10 -10.20
C GLU A 58 7.63 -16.05 -11.15
N GLU A 59 8.83 -16.27 -10.60
CA GLU A 59 9.94 -16.75 -11.40
C GLU A 59 9.45 -18.09 -11.96
N VAL A 60 8.79 -18.02 -13.10
CA VAL A 60 8.63 -19.19 -13.96
C VAL A 60 10.05 -19.44 -14.48
N ASP A 61 10.81 -20.22 -13.72
CA ASP A 61 12.00 -20.89 -14.22
C ASP A 61 11.56 -21.75 -15.41
N ILE A 62 11.87 -21.30 -16.63
CA ILE A 62 11.78 -22.10 -17.86
C ILE A 62 13.21 -22.45 -18.28
#